data_AF-A2T2I7-F1
#
_entry.id   AF-A2T2I7-F1
#
_cell.length_a   1.000
_cell.length_b   1.000
_cell.length_c   1.000
_cell.angle_alpha   90.00
_cell.angle_beta   90.00
_cell.angle_gamma   90.00
#
_symmetry.space_group_name_H-M   'P 1'
#
loop_
_entity.id
_entity.type
_entity.pdbx_description
1 polymer ?
#
loop_
_entity_poly.entity_id
_entity_poly.type
_entity_poly.pdbx_seq_one_letter_code
_entity_poly.pdbx_strand_id
1 'polypeptide(L)' 'ALDYRGLNAITKRSMEPLPHVDQLPEDTRGACWCSKLDLASAYHQFRIRAEDQVKTSFRVPWGQYEFAVGA' A
#
# COMPACT_ATOMS: atom_id res chain seq x y z
N ALA A 1 -9.36 -6.54 11.84
CA ALA A 1 -8.96 -5.83 10.62
C ALA A 1 -9.56 -4.43 10.66
N LEU A 2 -8.81 -3.41 10.24
CA LEU A 2 -9.30 -2.04 10.15
C LEU A 2 -10.17 -1.90 8.89
N ASP A 3 -11.37 -1.34 9.01
CA ASP A 3 -12.29 -1.17 7.88
C ASP A 3 -12.15 0.23 7.27
N TYR A 4 -11.36 0.34 6.20
CA TYR A 4 -11.17 1.57 5.45
C TYR A 4 -12.06 1.68 4.21
N ARG A 5 -13.09 0.84 4.03
CA ARG A 5 -13.94 0.89 2.81
C ARG A 5 -14.59 2.26 2.59
N GLY A 6 -15.06 2.90 3.66
CA GLY A 6 -15.62 4.25 3.60
C GLY A 6 -14.57 5.30 3.19
N LEU A 7 -13.37 5.22 3.76
CA LEU A 7 -12.26 6.11 3.42
C LEU A 7 -11.80 5.92 1.97
N ASN A 8 -11.68 4.67 1.53
CA ASN A 8 -11.25 4.32 0.17
C ASN A 8 -12.25 4.80 -0.90
N ALA A 9 -13.54 4.88 -0.57
CA ALA A 9 -14.57 5.38 -1.48
C ALA A 9 -14.47 6.90 -1.74
N ILE A 10 -14.01 7.68 -0.77
CA ILE A 10 -13.85 9.15 -0.88
C ILE A 10 -12.43 9.56 -1.29
N THR A 11 -11.47 8.65 -1.23
CA THR A 11 -10.08 8.93 -1.58
C THR A 11 -9.94 9.02 -3.10
N LYS A 12 -9.28 10.08 -3.57
CA LYS A 12 -8.95 10.23 -4.99
C LYS A 12 -8.05 9.07 -5.41
N ARG A 13 -8.51 8.25 -6.36
CA ARG A 13 -7.71 7.15 -6.90
C ARG A 13 -6.49 7.71 -7.60
N SER A 14 -5.32 7.12 -7.34
CA SER A 14 -4.17 7.36 -8.21
C SER A 14 -4.49 6.77 -9.59
N MET A 15 -4.27 7.53 -10.65
CA MET A 15 -4.51 7.12 -12.04
C MET A 15 -3.20 6.72 -12.75
N GLU A 16 -2.17 6.35 -12.00
CA GLU A 16 -0.96 5.81 -12.60
C GLU A 16 -1.29 4.47 -13.29
N PRO A 17 -1.04 4.34 -14.61
CA PRO A 17 -1.30 3.09 -15.30
C PRO A 17 -0.32 2.03 -14.80
N LEU A 18 -0.86 0.94 -14.27
CA LEU A 18 -0.07 -0.26 -14.05
C LEU A 18 0.25 -0.89 -15.41
N PRO A 19 1.47 -1.42 -15.60
CA PRO A 19 1.79 -2.18 -16.80
C PRO A 19 0.84 -3.38 -16.95
N HIS A 20 0.54 -3.75 -18.20
CA HIS A 20 -0.26 -4.94 -18.46
C HIS A 20 0.48 -6.18 -17.96
N VAL A 21 -0.24 -7.19 -17.46
CA VAL A 21 0.39 -8.39 -16.90
C VAL A 21 1.32 -9.08 -17.90
N ASP A 22 0.99 -9.03 -19.19
CA ASP A 22 1.81 -9.62 -20.27
C ASP A 22 3.11 -8.86 -20.55
N GLN A 23 3.23 -7.60 -20.09
CA GLN A 23 4.46 -6.81 -20.22
C GLN A 23 5.45 -7.13 -19.08
N LEU A 24 4.98 -7.65 -17.94
CA LEU A 24 5.82 -7.99 -16.79
C LEU A 24 6.89 -9.06 -17.06
N PRO A 25 6.64 -10.12 -17.87
CA PRO A 25 7.60 -11.20 -18.07
C PRO A 25 8.62 -10.93 -19.19
N GLU A 26 8.46 -9.86 -19.98
CA GLU A 26 9.31 -9.59 -21.15
C GLU A 26 10.80 -9.60 -20.77
N ASP A 27 11.14 -9.01 -19.61
CA ASP A 27 12.52 -8.92 -19.12
C ASP A 27 13.05 -10.20 -18.47
N THR A 28 12.18 -11.16 -18.11
CA THR A 28 12.56 -12.43 -17.46
C THR A 28 12.48 -13.62 -18.40
N ARG A 29 12.11 -13.38 -19.67
CA ARG A 29 11.96 -14.41 -20.68
C ARG A 29 13.34 -15.04 -21.00
N GLY A 30 13.51 -16.30 -20.60
CA GLY A 30 14.78 -17.03 -20.77
C GLY A 30 15.64 -17.13 -19.51
N ALA A 31 15.19 -16.58 -18.37
CA ALA A 31 15.84 -16.82 -17.10
C ALA A 31 15.72 -18.31 -16.70
N CYS A 32 16.83 -18.93 -16.30
CA CYS A 32 16.83 -20.31 -15.78
C CYS A 32 16.33 -20.39 -14.32
N TRP A 33 16.41 -19.27 -13.59
CA TRP A 33 16.07 -19.18 -12.18
C TRP A 33 15.40 -17.84 -11.89
N CYS A 34 14.30 -17.86 -11.13
CA CYS A 34 13.60 -16.68 -10.66
C CYS A 34 13.47 -16.73 -9.14
N SER A 35 13.62 -15.60 -8.48
CA SER A 35 13.29 -15.41 -7.06
C SER A 35 12.09 -14.48 -6.93
N LYS A 36 11.28 -14.70 -5.90
CA LYS A 36 10.11 -13.88 -5.60
C LYS A 36 10.34 -13.18 -4.26
N LEU A 37 10.21 -11.86 -4.26
CA LEU A 37 10.20 -11.06 -3.05
C LEU A 37 8.75 -10.77 -2.67
N ASP A 38 8.40 -11.00 -1.41
CA ASP A 38 7.12 -10.57 -0.85
C ASP A 38 7.26 -9.17 -0.25
N LEU A 39 6.41 -8.26 -0.70
CA LEU A 39 6.41 -6.86 -0.27
C LEU A 39 5.15 -6.50 0.52
N ALA A 40 4.45 -7.47 1.11
CA ALA A 40 3.22 -7.22 1.87
C ALA A 40 3.45 -6.19 3.01
N SER A 41 4.61 -6.24 3.68
CA SER A 41 4.97 -5.29 4.75
C SER A 41 5.52 -3.95 4.24
N ALA A 42 5.78 -3.79 2.94
CA ALA A 42 6.37 -2.58 2.39
C ALA A 42 5.46 -1.34 2.59
N TYR A 43 4.14 -1.53 2.70
CA TYR A 43 3.20 -0.46 3.02
C TYR A 43 3.52 0.26 4.35
N HIS A 44 4.18 -0.40 5.31
CA HIS A 44 4.56 0.20 6.58
C HIS A 44 5.89 0.97 6.52
N GLN A 45 6.66 0.82 5.44
CA GLN A 45 7.97 1.46 5.28
C GLN A 45 7.85 2.88 4.71
N PHE A 46 6.79 3.19 3.97
CA PHE A 46 6.57 4.50 3.36
C PHE A 46 5.88 5.46 4.31
N ARG A 47 6.28 6.74 4.33
CA ARG A 47 5.68 7.73 5.23
C ARG A 47 4.40 8.37 4.71
N ILE A 48 3.35 8.34 5.52
CA ILE A 48 2.13 9.12 5.27
C ILE A 48 2.42 10.58 5.58
N ARG A 49 2.01 11.47 4.69
CA ARG A 49 2.10 12.92 4.85
C ARG A 49 1.44 13.33 6.16
N ALA A 50 2.08 14.22 6.92
CA ALA A 50 1.59 14.63 8.24
C ALA A 50 0.13 15.12 8.20
N GLU A 51 -0.25 15.85 7.16
CA GLU A 51 -1.62 16.34 6.93
C GLU A 51 -2.68 15.25 6.68
N ASP A 52 -2.25 14.05 6.27
CA ASP A 52 -3.14 12.95 5.92
C ASP A 52 -3.23 11.88 7.02
N GLN A 53 -2.38 11.90 8.06
CA GLN A 53 -2.34 10.88 9.11
C GLN A 53 -3.69 10.76 9.85
N VAL A 54 -4.34 11.88 10.13
CA VAL A 54 -5.65 11.93 10.79
C VAL A 54 -6.75 11.16 10.03
N LYS A 55 -6.65 11.08 8.70
CA LYS A 55 -7.59 10.32 7.86
C LYS A 55 -7.50 8.83 8.09
N THR A 56 -6.36 8.34 8.58
CA THR A 56 -6.13 6.93 8.89
C THR A 56 -6.51 6.54 10.31
N SER A 57 -7.12 7.46 11.07
CA SER A 57 -7.45 7.22 12.46
C SER A 57 -8.36 5.99 12.66
N PHE A 58 -8.09 5.24 13.73
CA PHE A 58 -8.91 4.12 14.15
C PHE A 58 -9.01 4.08 15.67
N ARG A 59 -10.09 3.48 16.17
CA ARG A 59 -10.39 3.40 17.60
C ARG A 59 -10.25 1.97 18.10
N VAL A 60 -9.59 1.84 19.24
CA VAL A 60 -9.53 0.63 20.05
C VAL A 60 -10.09 0.95 21.45
N PRO A 61 -10.38 -0.04 22.31
CA PRO A 61 -10.92 0.22 23.65
C PRO A 61 -10.06 1.19 24.48
N TRP A 62 -8.76 1.21 24.22
CA TRP A 62 -7.75 1.96 24.98
C TRP A 62 -7.47 3.37 24.42
N GLY A 63 -8.03 3.73 23.27
CA GLY A 63 -7.75 5.04 22.66
C GLY A 63 -8.00 5.10 21.16
N GLN A 64 -7.57 6.23 20.59
CA GLN A 64 -7.58 6.49 19.17
C GLN A 64 -6.13 6.61 18.69
N TYR A 65 -5.84 5.98 17.56
CA TYR A 65 -4.51 5.91 16.98
C TYR A 65 -4.57 6.26 15.50
N GLU A 66 -3.43 6.68 14.95
CA GLU A 66 -3.25 7.06 13.56
C GLU A 66 -1.99 6.37 13.00
N PHE A 67 -1.96 6.14 11.69
CA PHE A 67 -0.75 5.61 11.05
C PHE A 67 0.22 6.74 10.71
N ALA A 68 1.36 6.74 11.40
CA ALA A 68 2.56 7.45 10.99
C ALA A 68 3.56 6.41 10.47
N VAL A 69 3.44 6.00 9.21
CA VAL A 69 4.34 5.00 8.61
C VAL A 69 5.67 5.63 8.18
N GLY A 70 6.68 4.81 7.88
CA GLY A 70 8.09 5.17 7.89
C GLY A 70 8.85 4.22 8.82
N ALA A 71 9.78 3.44 8.27
CA ALA A 71 10.64 2.55 9.07
C ALA A 71 11.58 3.33 9.99
#